data_AF-A0A350ISX7-F1
#
_entry.id   AF-A0A350ISX7-F1
#
_cell.length_a   1.000
_cell.length_b   1.000
_cell.length_c   1.000
_cell.angle_alpha   90.00
_cell.angle_beta   90.00
_cell.angle_gamma   90.00
#
_symmetry.space_group_name_H-M   'P 1'
#
loop_
_entity.id
_entity.type
_entity.pdbx_description
1 polymer ?
#
loop_
_entity_poly.entity_id
_entity_poly.type
_entity_poly.pdbx_seq_one_letter_code
_entity_poly.pdbx_strand_id
1 'polypeptide(L)'
;DAASHGSPWPMNSAEFWATRHQFMARYGVEYTGVDAPAPADAAEVRGQAAANLRAALDVLRRDDILVGWLSDRLLSLAESVPEHIDGFRLDSATAGIFTDWRLFDVHGYPVGMWKQPGEKAPNRAALGAWGSYVNAVARRDYGRPLFIAASADLAESTNIAGFAQDCGELPGFGWYERSSNPRGALLPTEIT
;
A
#
# COMPACT_ATOMS: atom_id res chain seq x y z
N ASP A 1 -5.03 -6.63 -24.98
CA ASP A 1 -4.09 -7.08 -23.93
C ASP A 1 -2.70 -7.12 -24.57
N ALA A 2 -1.64 -6.93 -23.81
CA ALA A 2 -0.30 -7.16 -24.33
C ALA A 2 0.06 -8.63 -24.07
N ALA A 3 0.55 -9.34 -25.10
CA ALA A 3 1.06 -10.71 -25.01
C ALA A 3 2.38 -10.81 -24.21
N SER A 4 2.67 -9.85 -23.34
CA SER A 4 3.91 -9.72 -22.56
C SER A 4 3.91 -10.59 -21.29
N HIS A 5 2.76 -11.10 -20.86
CA HIS A 5 2.68 -12.01 -19.72
C HIS A 5 2.66 -13.46 -20.17
N GLY A 6 3.64 -14.25 -19.71
CA GLY A 6 3.62 -15.69 -19.89
C GLY A 6 2.38 -16.30 -19.24
N SER A 7 1.84 -17.37 -19.85
CA SER A 7 0.73 -18.11 -19.25
C SER A 7 1.22 -18.88 -18.02
N PRO A 8 0.52 -18.81 -16.87
CA PRO A 8 0.90 -19.60 -15.72
C PRO A 8 0.73 -21.10 -16.02
N TRP A 9 1.61 -21.92 -15.46
CA TRP A 9 1.46 -23.37 -15.53
C TRP A 9 0.22 -23.84 -14.75
N PRO A 10 -0.47 -24.89 -15.21
CA PRO A 10 -1.55 -25.51 -14.45
C PRO A 10 -1.11 -25.99 -13.06
N MET A 11 -2.05 -26.07 -12.12
CA MET A 11 -1.79 -26.65 -10.80
C MET A 11 -1.30 -28.10 -10.93
N ASN A 12 -0.29 -28.46 -10.14
CA ASN A 12 0.35 -29.78 -10.14
C ASN A 12 0.88 -30.22 -11.52
N SER A 13 1.19 -29.29 -12.43
CA SER A 13 1.86 -29.62 -13.70
C SER A 13 3.27 -30.17 -13.45
N ALA A 14 3.86 -30.80 -14.47
CA ALA A 14 5.23 -31.28 -14.40
C ALA A 14 6.22 -30.13 -14.10
N GLU A 15 6.00 -28.95 -14.69
CA GLU A 15 6.82 -27.75 -14.46
C GLU A 15 6.68 -27.22 -13.03
N PHE A 16 5.48 -27.29 -12.45
CA PHE A 16 5.26 -26.97 -11.05
C PHE A 16 6.05 -27.91 -10.12
N TRP A 17 6.05 -29.22 -10.42
CA TRP A 17 6.74 -30.22 -9.60
C TRP A 17 8.24 -30.27 -9.81
N ALA A 18 8.77 -29.93 -10.99
CA ALA A 18 10.20 -30.04 -11.31
C ALA A 18 11.10 -29.31 -10.30
N THR A 19 10.73 -28.08 -9.92
CA THR A 19 11.47 -27.29 -8.91
C THR A 19 11.31 -27.85 -7.50
N ARG A 20 10.15 -28.44 -7.21
CA ARG A 20 9.81 -29.04 -5.91
C ARG A 20 10.51 -30.37 -5.72
N HIS A 21 10.70 -31.19 -6.76
CA HIS A 21 11.54 -32.39 -6.69
C HIS A 21 12.97 -32.05 -6.27
N GLN A 22 13.56 -31.00 -6.84
CA GLN A 22 14.88 -30.55 -6.44
C GLN A 22 14.92 -30.10 -4.97
N PHE A 23 13.88 -29.38 -4.51
CA PHE A 23 13.74 -28.97 -3.12
C PHE A 23 13.61 -30.18 -2.18
N MET A 24 12.73 -31.12 -2.48
CA MET A 24 12.53 -32.36 -1.72
C MET A 24 13.81 -33.18 -1.64
N ALA A 25 14.52 -33.35 -2.76
CA ALA A 25 15.80 -34.06 -2.81
C ALA A 25 16.88 -33.36 -1.97
N ARG A 26 16.96 -32.02 -2.04
CA ARG A 26 17.95 -31.23 -1.29
C ARG A 26 17.70 -31.24 0.21
N TYR A 27 16.44 -31.16 0.63
CA TYR A 27 16.08 -30.96 2.03
C TYR A 27 15.47 -32.20 2.70
N GLY A 28 15.30 -33.31 1.99
CA GLY A 28 14.73 -34.54 2.55
C GLY A 28 13.33 -34.34 3.11
N VAL A 29 12.48 -33.61 2.40
CA VAL A 29 11.06 -33.43 2.71
C VAL A 29 10.21 -33.96 1.57
N GLU A 30 8.93 -34.20 1.81
CA GLU A 30 7.99 -34.64 0.78
C GLU A 30 6.79 -33.69 0.74
N TYR A 31 6.42 -33.26 -0.46
CA TYR A 31 5.23 -32.45 -0.68
C TYR A 31 4.00 -33.34 -0.88
N THR A 32 2.88 -32.94 -0.28
CA THR A 32 1.59 -33.60 -0.46
C THR A 32 1.14 -33.49 -1.91
N GLY A 33 0.76 -34.65 -2.49
CA GLY A 33 0.23 -34.77 -3.85
C GLY A 33 1.28 -34.56 -4.95
N VAL A 34 2.56 -34.78 -4.64
CA VAL A 34 3.64 -34.81 -5.64
C VAL A 34 3.26 -35.73 -6.80
N ASP A 35 3.40 -35.23 -8.03
CA ASP A 35 3.10 -35.92 -9.30
C ASP A 35 1.66 -36.42 -9.47
N ALA A 36 0.77 -36.13 -8.51
CA ALA A 36 -0.65 -36.41 -8.60
C ALA A 36 -1.39 -35.25 -9.31
N PRO A 37 -2.52 -35.51 -9.98
CA PRO A 37 -3.38 -34.46 -10.53
C PRO A 37 -3.77 -33.42 -9.47
N ALA A 38 -4.11 -32.21 -9.93
CA ALA A 38 -4.68 -31.19 -9.05
C ALA A 38 -5.98 -31.71 -8.40
N PRO A 39 -6.18 -31.49 -7.09
CA PRO A 39 -7.46 -31.81 -6.46
C PRO A 39 -8.60 -31.03 -7.12
N ALA A 40 -9.75 -31.69 -7.28
CA ALA A 40 -10.93 -31.06 -7.88
C ALA A 40 -11.71 -30.23 -6.86
N ASP A 41 -11.63 -30.60 -5.57
CA ASP A 41 -12.32 -29.90 -4.49
C ASP A 41 -11.51 -28.72 -3.95
N ALA A 42 -12.19 -27.59 -3.72
CA ALA A 42 -11.53 -26.37 -3.27
C ALA A 42 -10.95 -26.47 -1.85
N ALA A 43 -11.53 -27.30 -0.96
CA ALA A 43 -10.98 -27.54 0.37
C ALA A 43 -9.73 -28.42 0.29
N GLU A 44 -9.71 -29.43 -0.58
CA GLU A 44 -8.52 -30.24 -0.85
C GLU A 44 -7.38 -29.41 -1.44
N VAL A 45 -7.67 -28.49 -2.38
CA VAL A 45 -6.69 -27.53 -2.90
C VAL A 45 -6.07 -26.69 -1.78
N ARG A 46 -6.90 -26.12 -0.89
CA ARG A 46 -6.41 -25.35 0.27
C ARG A 46 -5.61 -26.22 1.23
N GLY A 47 -6.03 -27.46 1.45
CA GLY A 47 -5.34 -28.45 2.27
C GLY A 47 -3.95 -28.76 1.73
N GLN A 48 -3.85 -29.06 0.44
CA GLN A 48 -2.58 -29.32 -0.24
C GLN A 48 -1.65 -28.10 -0.18
N ALA A 49 -2.16 -26.91 -0.48
CA ALA A 49 -1.38 -25.67 -0.36
C ALA A 49 -0.85 -25.44 1.06
N ALA A 50 -1.71 -25.58 2.08
CA ALA A 50 -1.30 -25.38 3.47
C ALA A 50 -0.27 -26.43 3.93
N ALA A 51 -0.45 -27.70 3.56
CA ALA A 51 0.50 -28.76 3.88
C ALA A 51 1.86 -28.51 3.21
N ASN A 52 1.87 -28.12 1.94
CA ASN A 52 3.09 -27.86 1.21
C ASN A 52 3.82 -26.61 1.71
N LEU A 53 3.10 -25.55 2.07
CA LEU A 53 3.71 -24.38 2.72
C LEU A 53 4.33 -24.75 4.07
N ARG A 54 3.67 -25.61 4.87
CA ARG A 54 4.26 -26.11 6.12
C ARG A 54 5.53 -26.91 5.86
N ALA A 55 5.51 -27.86 4.92
CA ALA A 55 6.69 -28.65 4.58
C ALA A 55 7.89 -27.77 4.19
N ALA A 56 7.66 -26.71 3.41
CA ALA A 56 8.71 -25.75 3.04
C ALA A 56 9.21 -24.95 4.26
N LEU A 57 8.31 -24.46 5.12
CA LEU A 57 8.66 -23.70 6.32
C LEU A 57 9.38 -24.56 7.36
N ASP A 58 9.03 -25.83 7.48
CA ASP A 58 9.61 -26.73 8.47
C ASP A 58 11.09 -27.04 8.16
N VAL A 59 11.52 -26.94 6.90
CA VAL A 59 12.95 -26.94 6.54
C VAL A 59 13.71 -25.82 7.25
N LEU A 60 13.12 -24.63 7.35
CA LEU A 60 13.71 -23.49 8.04
C LEU A 60 13.64 -23.66 9.56
N ARG A 61 12.48 -24.11 10.06
CA ARG A 61 12.23 -24.20 11.52
C ARG A 61 13.06 -25.25 12.23
N ARG A 62 13.44 -26.33 11.54
CA ARG A 62 14.27 -27.40 12.12
C ARG A 62 15.77 -27.08 12.14
N ASP A 63 16.18 -25.97 11.54
CA ASP A 63 17.57 -25.52 11.54
C ASP A 63 17.75 -24.52 12.70
N ASP A 64 18.07 -25.05 13.88
CA ASP A 64 18.24 -24.25 15.11
C ASP A 64 19.32 -23.16 14.96
N ILE A 65 20.35 -23.41 14.14
CA ILE A 65 21.43 -22.45 13.88
C ILE A 65 20.88 -21.27 13.06
N LEU A 66 20.15 -21.56 11.98
CA LEU A 66 19.52 -20.53 11.15
C LEU A 66 18.49 -19.73 11.96
N VAL A 67 17.66 -20.41 12.75
CA VAL A 67 16.65 -19.76 13.59
C VAL A 67 17.33 -18.84 14.60
N GLY A 68 18.34 -19.33 15.32
CA GLY A 68 19.11 -18.51 16.27
C GLY A 68 19.74 -17.29 15.61
N TRP A 69 20.39 -17.49 14.46
CA TRP A 69 21.01 -16.39 13.71
C TRP A 69 19.98 -15.34 13.25
N LEU A 70 18.82 -15.78 12.75
CA LEU A 70 17.74 -14.87 12.33
C LEU A 70 17.18 -14.10 13.53
N SER A 71 16.97 -14.76 14.67
CA SER A 71 16.52 -14.10 15.90
C SER A 71 17.51 -13.05 16.38
N ASP A 72 18.80 -13.39 16.47
CA ASP A 72 19.86 -12.44 16.87
C ASP A 72 19.95 -11.27 15.88
N ARG A 73 19.81 -11.54 14.58
CA ARG A 73 19.81 -10.50 13.56
C ARG A 73 18.62 -9.55 13.71
N LEU A 74 17.43 -10.07 14.00
CA LEU A 74 16.24 -9.26 14.22
C LEU A 74 16.38 -8.40 15.48
N LEU A 75 16.96 -8.93 16.57
CA LEU A 75 17.25 -8.17 17.79
C LEU A 75 18.26 -7.04 17.51
N SER A 76 19.36 -7.35 16.82
CA SER A 76 20.36 -6.36 16.41
C SER A 76 19.77 -5.25 15.53
N LEU A 77 18.86 -5.60 14.61
CA LEU A 77 18.16 -4.60 13.80
C LEU A 77 17.20 -3.76 14.64
N ALA A 78 16.48 -4.36 15.58
CA ALA A 78 15.59 -3.63 16.49
C ALA A 78 16.37 -2.61 17.34
N GLU A 79 17.55 -2.97 17.84
CA GLU A 79 18.45 -2.06 18.56
C GLU A 79 18.96 -0.89 17.68
N SER A 80 19.01 -1.08 16.35
CA SER A 80 19.43 -0.02 15.41
C SER A 80 18.32 0.97 15.08
N VAL A 81 17.06 0.68 15.42
CA VAL A 81 15.94 1.59 15.17
C VAL A 81 15.95 2.70 16.24
N PRO A 82 16.12 3.97 15.86
CA PRO A 82 16.15 5.06 16.83
C PRO A 82 14.77 5.28 17.46
N GLU A 83 14.74 5.67 18.74
CA GLU A 83 13.49 6.06 19.43
C GLU A 83 12.85 7.30 18.79
N HIS A 84 13.68 8.19 18.22
CA HIS A 84 13.26 9.37 17.49
C HIS A 84 13.79 9.34 16.05
N ILE A 85 12.87 9.45 15.08
CA ILE A 85 13.23 9.59 13.68
C ILE A 85 13.14 11.07 13.32
N ASP A 86 14.27 11.68 12.99
CA ASP A 86 14.32 13.06 12.52
C ASP A 86 13.40 13.24 11.29
N GLY A 87 12.55 14.26 11.36
CA GLY A 87 11.58 14.52 10.30
C GLY A 87 10.30 13.66 10.36
N PHE A 88 10.13 12.82 11.38
CA PHE A 88 8.83 12.21 11.67
C PHE A 88 7.78 13.28 11.98
N ARG A 89 6.57 13.11 11.44
CA ARG A 89 5.46 14.08 11.51
C ARG A 89 4.13 13.41 11.86
N LEU A 90 4.17 12.22 12.45
CA LEU A 90 3.01 11.52 12.99
C LEU A 90 3.15 11.42 14.51
N ASP A 91 3.46 12.54 15.15
CA ASP A 91 3.55 12.64 16.59
C ASP A 91 2.20 13.03 17.22
N SER A 92 2.15 13.03 18.55
CA SER A 92 0.96 13.40 19.32
C SER A 92 0.50 14.84 19.05
N ALA A 93 1.39 15.74 18.64
CA ALA A 93 1.04 17.13 18.34
C ALA A 93 0.17 17.24 17.08
N THR A 94 0.40 16.34 16.11
CA THR A 94 -0.38 16.29 14.86
C THR A 94 -1.57 15.33 14.89
N ALA A 95 -1.66 14.45 15.90
CA ALA A 95 -2.67 13.40 16.00
C ALA A 95 -4.13 13.93 16.10
N GLY A 96 -4.31 15.16 16.59
CA GLY A 96 -5.63 15.79 16.73
C GLY A 96 -6.42 15.89 15.42
N ILE A 97 -5.73 15.89 14.28
CA ILE A 97 -6.31 15.90 12.93
C ILE A 97 -7.31 14.76 12.70
N PHE A 98 -7.10 13.59 13.31
CA PHE A 98 -7.98 12.43 13.14
C PHE A 98 -9.27 12.53 13.96
N THR A 99 -9.31 13.45 14.92
CA THR A 99 -10.47 13.71 15.79
C THR A 99 -11.14 15.05 15.48
N ASP A 100 -10.59 15.84 14.55
CA ASP A 100 -11.13 17.14 14.20
C ASP A 100 -12.33 17.04 13.26
N TRP A 101 -13.52 17.04 13.86
CA TRP A 101 -14.77 16.93 13.12
C TRP A 101 -15.05 18.11 12.18
N ARG A 102 -14.39 19.27 12.38
CA ARG A 102 -14.58 20.44 11.52
C ARG A 102 -14.13 20.18 10.08
N LEU A 103 -13.21 19.24 9.88
CA LEU A 103 -12.77 18.80 8.54
C LEU A 103 -13.86 18.06 7.76
N PHE A 104 -14.90 17.59 8.45
CA PHE A 104 -16.00 16.80 7.90
C PHE A 104 -17.37 17.47 8.06
N ASP A 105 -17.42 18.68 8.64
CA ASP A 105 -18.65 19.46 8.78
C ASP A 105 -18.96 20.21 7.48
N VAL A 106 -19.89 19.67 6.71
CA VAL A 106 -20.32 20.23 5.42
C VAL A 106 -20.88 21.65 5.51
N HIS A 107 -21.38 22.06 6.68
CA HIS A 107 -21.88 23.40 6.91
C HIS A 107 -20.76 24.43 7.15
N GLY A 108 -19.57 23.96 7.55
CA GLY A 108 -18.39 24.79 7.77
C GLY A 108 -17.49 24.96 6.55
N TYR A 109 -17.80 24.29 5.43
CA TYR A 109 -17.00 24.37 4.22
C TYR A 109 -17.06 25.76 3.55
N PRO A 110 -15.99 26.19 2.86
CA PRO A 110 -15.96 27.48 2.19
C PRO A 110 -17.06 27.57 1.12
N VAL A 111 -17.58 28.77 0.89
CA VAL A 111 -18.66 29.02 -0.09
C VAL A 111 -18.32 28.48 -1.48
N GLY A 112 -17.04 28.53 -1.88
CA GLY A 112 -16.56 28.00 -3.16
C GLY A 112 -16.49 26.47 -3.27
N MET A 113 -16.82 25.73 -2.21
CA MET A 113 -16.89 24.26 -2.23
C MET A 113 -17.99 23.74 -3.14
N TRP A 114 -19.11 24.48 -3.20
CA TRP A 114 -20.32 24.06 -3.89
C TRP A 114 -20.56 24.91 -5.14
N LYS A 115 -21.21 24.29 -6.13
CA LYS A 115 -21.68 24.99 -7.32
C LYS A 115 -22.96 25.74 -7.05
N GLN A 116 -23.23 26.77 -7.84
CA GLN A 116 -24.47 27.53 -7.68
C GLN A 116 -25.68 26.66 -8.06
N PRO A 117 -26.85 26.87 -7.43
CA PRO A 117 -28.08 26.19 -7.83
C PRO A 117 -28.34 26.34 -9.34
N GLY A 118 -28.51 25.22 -10.03
CA GLY A 118 -28.74 25.17 -11.49
C GLY A 118 -27.46 25.11 -12.35
N GLU A 119 -26.28 25.30 -11.76
CA GLU A 119 -25.01 25.08 -12.46
C GLU A 119 -24.78 23.58 -12.71
N LYS A 120 -24.33 23.23 -13.91
CA LYS A 120 -23.98 21.85 -14.27
C LYS A 120 -22.47 21.66 -14.19
N ALA A 121 -22.04 20.75 -13.32
CA ALA A 121 -20.65 20.35 -13.19
C ALA A 121 -20.55 18.82 -13.03
N PRO A 122 -19.44 18.21 -13.42
CA PRO A 122 -19.24 16.79 -13.17
C PRO A 122 -19.03 16.53 -11.68
N ASN A 123 -19.69 15.52 -11.10
CA ASN A 123 -19.60 15.20 -9.67
C ASN A 123 -18.15 15.02 -9.18
N ARG A 124 -17.27 14.48 -10.04
CA ARG A 124 -15.83 14.33 -9.74
C ARG A 124 -15.10 15.64 -9.43
N ALA A 125 -15.59 16.79 -9.89
CA ALA A 125 -14.99 18.09 -9.58
C ALA A 125 -15.08 18.42 -8.08
N ALA A 126 -16.13 17.95 -7.40
CA ALA A 126 -16.28 18.14 -5.95
C ALA A 126 -15.18 17.39 -5.17
N LEU A 127 -14.72 16.24 -5.67
CA LEU A 127 -13.60 15.51 -5.05
C LEU A 127 -12.31 16.34 -5.08
N GLY A 128 -12.04 17.00 -6.22
CA GLY A 128 -10.85 17.86 -6.35
C GLY A 128 -10.91 19.06 -5.41
N ALA A 129 -12.04 19.76 -5.39
CA ALA A 129 -12.26 20.92 -4.52
C ALA A 129 -12.20 20.55 -3.03
N TRP A 130 -12.79 19.41 -2.65
CA TRP A 130 -12.72 18.92 -1.27
C TRP A 130 -11.32 18.45 -0.89
N GLY A 131 -10.63 17.76 -1.81
CA GLY A 131 -9.25 17.30 -1.62
C GLY A 131 -8.27 18.45 -1.37
N SER A 132 -8.39 19.55 -2.12
CA SER A 132 -7.54 20.73 -1.89
C SER A 132 -7.87 21.40 -0.56
N TYR A 133 -9.16 21.58 -0.25
CA TYR A 133 -9.61 22.14 1.03
C TYR A 133 -9.09 21.35 2.23
N VAL A 134 -9.34 20.04 2.28
CA VAL A 134 -9.07 19.24 3.47
C VAL A 134 -7.56 19.18 3.77
N ASN A 135 -6.73 19.06 2.73
CA ASN A 135 -5.28 19.05 2.91
C ASN A 135 -4.71 20.44 3.18
N ALA A 136 -5.27 21.51 2.61
CA ALA A 136 -4.82 22.87 2.90
C ALA A 136 -5.15 23.30 4.34
N VAL A 137 -6.35 22.95 4.85
CA VAL A 137 -6.71 23.18 6.26
C VAL A 137 -5.86 22.31 7.18
N ALA A 138 -5.65 21.04 6.83
CA ALA A 138 -4.76 20.16 7.57
C ALA A 138 -3.31 20.68 7.63
N ARG A 139 -2.82 21.25 6.52
CA ARG A 139 -1.51 21.90 6.47
C ARG A 139 -1.43 23.07 7.45
N ARG A 140 -2.44 23.93 7.44
CA ARG A 140 -2.51 25.14 8.27
C ARG A 140 -2.54 24.79 9.76
N ASP A 141 -3.41 23.85 10.13
CA ASP A 141 -3.74 23.60 11.55
C ASP A 141 -2.85 22.51 12.17
N TYR A 142 -2.38 21.55 11.38
CA TYR A 142 -1.63 20.38 11.86
C TYR A 142 -0.26 20.19 11.19
N GLY A 143 0.09 21.03 10.21
CA GLY A 143 1.40 20.93 9.54
C GLY A 143 1.60 19.66 8.71
N ARG A 144 0.56 18.88 8.44
CA ARG A 144 0.63 17.61 7.68
C ARG A 144 -0.62 17.39 6.83
N PRO A 145 -0.54 16.61 5.73
CA PRO A 145 -1.74 16.25 4.99
C PRO A 145 -2.58 15.26 5.80
N LEU A 146 -3.91 15.34 5.64
CA LEU A 146 -4.80 14.29 6.13
C LEU A 146 -4.78 13.10 5.17
N PHE A 147 -4.78 13.38 3.87
CA PHE A 147 -4.79 12.38 2.81
C PHE A 147 -3.52 12.46 1.98
N ILE A 148 -2.94 11.30 1.70
CA ILE A 148 -1.93 11.13 0.67
C ILE A 148 -2.62 10.45 -0.51
N ALA A 149 -2.59 11.12 -1.66
CA ALA A 149 -3.09 10.62 -2.91
C ALA A 149 -1.93 10.02 -3.73
N ALA A 150 -2.26 9.15 -4.67
CA ALA A 150 -1.28 8.54 -5.57
C ALA A 150 -1.86 8.45 -6.97
N SER A 151 -1.05 8.72 -7.99
CA SER A 151 -1.48 8.69 -9.38
C SER A 151 -0.30 8.40 -10.32
N ALA A 152 -0.51 7.49 -11.26
CA ALA A 152 0.48 7.15 -12.28
C ALA A 152 0.44 8.13 -13.44
N ASP A 153 -0.78 8.49 -13.83
CA ASP A 153 -1.11 9.50 -14.82
C ASP A 153 -2.55 9.99 -14.53
N LEU A 154 -3.01 11.02 -15.24
CA LEU A 154 -4.39 11.47 -15.25
C LEU A 154 -4.88 11.99 -13.89
N ALA A 155 -3.97 12.43 -13.01
CA ALA A 155 -4.31 13.01 -11.71
C ALA A 155 -5.32 14.16 -11.83
N GLU A 156 -5.19 14.99 -12.88
CA GLU A 156 -6.11 16.10 -13.13
C GLU A 156 -7.48 15.62 -13.62
N SER A 157 -7.53 14.68 -14.57
CA SER A 157 -8.80 14.22 -15.14
C SER A 157 -9.57 13.30 -14.16
N THR A 158 -8.89 12.70 -13.19
CA THR A 158 -9.52 11.98 -12.07
C THR A 158 -9.88 12.91 -10.89
N ASN A 159 -9.39 14.16 -10.90
CA ASN A 159 -9.47 15.14 -9.80
C ASN A 159 -8.72 14.74 -8.52
N ILE A 160 -7.93 13.67 -8.58
CA ILE A 160 -7.03 13.27 -7.49
C ILE A 160 -5.95 14.34 -7.27
N ALA A 161 -5.60 15.11 -8.30
CA ALA A 161 -4.71 16.26 -8.21
C ALA A 161 -5.14 17.29 -7.16
N GLY A 162 -6.45 17.37 -6.85
CA GLY A 162 -6.97 18.27 -5.82
C GLY A 162 -6.28 18.10 -4.47
N PHE A 163 -5.92 16.88 -4.07
CA PHE A 163 -5.22 16.63 -2.79
C PHE A 163 -3.82 17.25 -2.70
N ALA A 164 -3.22 17.66 -3.82
CA ALA A 164 -1.97 18.40 -3.87
C ALA A 164 -2.16 19.90 -4.10
N GLN A 165 -3.27 20.33 -4.67
CA GLN A 165 -3.50 21.71 -5.11
C GLN A 165 -3.81 22.66 -3.94
N ASP A 166 -3.60 23.94 -4.20
CA ASP A 166 -4.00 25.03 -3.30
C ASP A 166 -5.53 25.10 -3.19
N CYS A 167 -6.01 25.55 -2.04
CA CYS A 167 -7.41 25.88 -1.80
C CYS A 167 -7.56 27.41 -1.69
N GLY A 168 -7.76 28.07 -2.83
CA GLY A 168 -7.75 29.53 -2.90
C GLY A 168 -6.37 30.06 -2.53
N GLU A 169 -6.29 30.86 -1.46
CA GLU A 169 -5.01 31.39 -0.94
C GLU A 169 -4.30 30.43 0.02
N LEU A 170 -4.96 29.35 0.45
CA LEU A 170 -4.34 28.35 1.33
C LEU A 170 -3.48 27.40 0.51
N PRO A 171 -2.17 27.32 0.76
CA PRO A 171 -1.28 26.51 -0.05
C PRO A 171 -1.49 25.00 0.21
N GLY A 172 -1.57 24.22 -0.86
CA GLY A 172 -1.62 22.76 -0.86
C GLY A 172 -0.24 22.14 -0.69
N PHE A 173 -0.13 20.82 -0.71
CA PHE A 173 1.16 20.15 -0.49
C PHE A 173 1.97 19.90 -1.77
N GLY A 174 1.35 19.96 -2.95
CA GLY A 174 2.01 19.66 -4.22
C GLY A 174 2.35 18.17 -4.41
N TRP A 175 3.02 17.89 -5.52
CA TRP A 175 3.59 16.58 -5.84
C TRP A 175 4.72 16.23 -4.88
N TYR A 176 4.76 14.98 -4.45
CA TYR A 176 5.92 14.47 -3.75
C TYR A 176 7.09 14.37 -4.72
N GLU A 177 8.16 15.05 -4.36
CA GLU A 177 9.43 14.97 -5.05
C GLU A 177 10.53 14.71 -4.04
N ARG A 178 11.25 13.59 -4.22
CA ARG A 178 12.21 13.07 -3.23
C ARG A 178 13.19 14.14 -2.72
N SER A 179 13.60 15.06 -3.59
CA SER A 179 14.61 16.07 -3.28
C SER A 179 14.03 17.48 -3.09
N SER A 180 13.06 17.89 -3.89
CA SER A 180 12.56 19.27 -3.91
C SER A 180 11.27 19.48 -3.12
N ASN A 181 10.46 18.43 -2.92
CA ASN A 181 9.23 18.49 -2.13
C ASN A 181 8.94 17.14 -1.42
N PRO A 182 9.75 16.76 -0.43
CA PRO A 182 9.56 15.50 0.31
C PRO A 182 8.27 15.49 1.16
N ARG A 183 7.54 16.61 1.20
CA ARG A 183 6.27 16.77 1.94
C ARG A 183 5.05 16.78 1.01
N GLY A 184 5.24 16.54 -0.29
CA GLY A 184 4.13 16.47 -1.23
C GLY A 184 3.12 15.40 -0.86
N ALA A 185 1.84 15.69 -1.10
CA ALA A 185 0.73 14.82 -0.75
C ALA A 185 0.22 14.00 -1.94
N LEU A 186 0.77 14.22 -3.14
CA LEU A 186 0.46 13.43 -4.33
C LEU A 186 1.70 12.65 -4.76
N LEU A 187 1.65 11.32 -4.57
CA LEU A 187 2.74 10.42 -4.90
C LEU A 187 2.66 9.98 -6.37
N PRO A 188 3.78 9.98 -7.11
CA PRO A 188 3.83 9.33 -8.40
C PRO A 188 3.75 7.81 -8.23
N THR A 189 3.03 7.13 -9.12
CA THR A 189 3.06 5.66 -9.23
C THR A 189 3.50 5.26 -10.63
N GLU A 190 4.01 4.04 -10.79
CA GLU A 190 4.41 3.54 -12.10
C GLU A 190 3.20 3.39 -13.03
N ILE A 191 3.35 3.80 -14.30
CA ILE A 191 2.39 3.47 -15.37
C ILE A 191 2.77 2.07 -15.85
N THR A 192 1.94 1.08 -15.52
CA THR A 192 2.09 -0.31 -16.00
C THR A 192 1.51 -0.49 -17.38
#